data_AF-A0A3D4ZXV0-F1
#
_entry.id   AF-A0A3D4ZXV0-F1
#
_cell.length_a   1.000
_cell.length_b   1.000
_cell.length_c   1.000
_cell.angle_alpha   90.00
_cell.angle_beta   90.00
_cell.angle_gamma   90.00
#
_symmetry.space_group_name_H-M   'P 1'
#
loop_
_entity.id
_entity.type
_entity.pdbx_description
1 polymer ?
#
loop_
_entity_poly.entity_id
_entity_poly.type
_entity_poly.pdbx_seq_one_letter_code
_entity_poly.pdbx_strand_id
1 'polypeptide(L)'
;MDPHDIDVLADRLLQVAYDAVEGDVSVELSLAAVAELADLDNGNAQAALEYLCSRNLTRLHEEPGIFILTEYGAAAVELQRKDPEVHRALNDLAVAVHACEAFDEQTRADLRGSIETLHCQLRNPEPDKELLQRVWESIERLAGPATDEIEAALRAIQTYGWFLR
;
A
#
# COMPACT_ATOMS: atom_id res chain seq x y z
N MET A 1 -6.08 20.97 -3.77
CA MET A 1 -5.49 19.83 -4.47
C MET A 1 -6.62 18.84 -4.66
N ASP A 2 -6.90 18.41 -5.88
CA ASP A 2 -7.89 17.37 -6.13
C ASP A 2 -7.39 16.05 -5.50
N PRO A 3 -8.23 15.22 -4.85
CA PRO A 3 -7.82 13.90 -4.38
C PRO A 3 -7.16 13.02 -5.46
N HIS A 4 -7.54 13.17 -6.73
CA HIS A 4 -6.88 12.46 -7.83
C HIS A 4 -5.46 12.98 -8.09
N ASP A 5 -5.16 14.24 -7.78
CA ASP A 5 -3.81 14.78 -7.95
C ASP A 5 -2.86 14.17 -6.89
N ILE A 6 -3.30 14.01 -5.64
CA ILE A 6 -2.40 13.54 -4.57
C ILE A 6 -2.01 12.07 -4.75
N ASP A 7 -2.91 11.19 -5.22
CA ASP A 7 -2.57 9.79 -5.50
C ASP A 7 -1.48 9.68 -6.58
N VAL A 8 -1.57 10.47 -7.65
CA VAL A 8 -0.57 10.49 -8.73
C VAL A 8 0.78 11.00 -8.23
N LEU A 9 0.78 12.08 -7.43
CA LEU A 9 2.00 12.64 -6.86
C LEU A 9 2.67 11.65 -5.89
N ALA A 10 1.87 10.99 -5.04
CA ALA A 10 2.34 9.99 -4.09
C ALA A 10 2.91 8.75 -4.79
N ASP A 11 2.24 8.23 -5.83
CA ASP A 11 2.74 7.11 -6.63
C ASP A 11 4.08 7.46 -7.29
N ARG A 12 4.20 8.66 -7.87
CA ARG A 12 5.46 9.13 -8.46
C ARG A 12 6.59 9.22 -7.44
N LEU A 13 6.33 9.81 -6.27
CA LEU A 13 7.32 9.92 -5.20
C LEU A 13 7.74 8.52 -4.71
N LEU A 14 6.78 7.61 -4.51
CA LEU A 14 7.01 6.27 -4.00
C LEU A 14 7.85 5.42 -4.97
N GLN A 15 7.57 5.51 -6.28
CA GLN A 15 8.35 4.78 -7.29
C GLN A 15 9.81 5.26 -7.34
N VAL A 16 10.03 6.58 -7.31
CA VAL A 16 11.38 7.15 -7.31
C VAL A 16 12.13 6.81 -6.01
N ALA A 17 11.44 6.88 -4.87
CA ALA A 17 11.99 6.44 -3.59
C ALA A 17 12.41 4.96 -3.65
N TYR A 18 11.55 4.09 -4.22
CA TYR A 18 11.84 2.66 -4.34
C TYR A 18 13.03 2.38 -5.24
N ASP A 19 13.13 3.07 -6.37
CA ASP A 19 14.27 2.92 -7.28
C ASP A 19 15.58 3.44 -6.65
N ALA A 20 15.50 4.47 -5.79
CA ALA A 20 16.66 5.04 -5.10
C ALA A 20 17.25 4.12 -4.01
N VAL A 21 16.44 3.23 -3.42
CA VAL A 21 16.91 2.30 -2.38
C VAL A 21 17.44 0.98 -2.92
N GLU A 22 17.28 0.72 -4.22
CA GLU A 22 17.74 -0.52 -4.89
C GLU A 22 17.30 -1.82 -4.18
N GLY A 23 16.13 -1.79 -3.52
CA GLY A 23 15.56 -2.91 -2.77
C GLY A 23 15.94 -3.00 -1.29
N ASP A 24 16.79 -2.09 -0.77
CA ASP A 24 17.12 -2.01 0.66
C ASP A 24 16.26 -0.97 1.38
N VAL A 25 15.16 -1.44 1.98
CA VAL A 25 14.21 -0.58 2.71
C VAL A 25 14.77 0.04 4.00
N SER A 26 16.00 -0.29 4.41
CA SER A 26 16.67 0.38 5.53
C SER A 26 17.35 1.69 5.14
N VAL A 27 17.43 2.01 3.85
CA VAL A 27 18.06 3.22 3.34
C VAL A 27 17.25 4.46 3.70
N GLU A 28 17.92 5.41 4.33
CA GLU A 28 17.40 6.75 4.62
C GLU A 28 17.41 7.61 3.36
N LEU A 29 16.26 8.21 3.05
CA LEU A 29 16.03 9.02 1.86
C LEU A 29 15.81 10.47 2.24
N SER A 30 16.46 11.38 1.51
CA SER A 30 16.15 12.80 1.59
C SER A 30 14.95 13.14 0.71
N LEU A 31 13.90 13.74 1.29
CA LEU A 31 12.74 14.20 0.55
C LEU A 31 13.13 15.18 -0.56
N ALA A 32 14.10 16.07 -0.32
CA ALA A 32 14.55 17.01 -1.33
C ALA A 32 15.18 16.30 -2.55
N ALA A 33 16.03 15.29 -2.31
CA ALA A 33 16.67 14.54 -3.38
C ALA A 33 15.65 13.68 -4.16
N VAL A 34 14.73 13.01 -3.46
CA VAL A 34 13.68 12.22 -4.10
C VAL A 34 12.71 13.11 -4.86
N ALA A 35 12.36 14.29 -4.33
CA ALA A 35 11.50 15.26 -5.00
C ALA A 35 12.12 15.79 -6.30
N GLU A 36 13.42 16.08 -6.30
CA GLU A 36 14.14 16.50 -7.50
C GLU A 36 14.09 15.43 -8.59
N LEU A 37 14.37 14.17 -8.22
CA LEU A 37 14.28 13.03 -9.14
C LEU A 37 12.85 12.76 -9.63
N ALA A 38 11.86 13.01 -8.77
CA ALA A 38 10.45 12.89 -9.10
C ALA A 38 9.88 14.11 -9.84
N ASP A 39 10.68 15.17 -10.08
CA ASP A 39 10.25 16.44 -10.67
C ASP A 39 9.00 17.00 -9.96
N LEU A 40 9.11 17.07 -8.63
CA LEU A 40 8.09 17.60 -7.73
C LEU A 40 8.63 18.83 -7.02
N ASP A 41 7.82 19.89 -6.92
CA ASP A 41 8.15 20.99 -6.01
C ASP A 41 8.01 20.56 -4.54
N ASN A 42 8.64 21.31 -3.65
CA ASN A 42 8.69 21.00 -2.22
C ASN A 42 7.29 20.87 -1.56
N GLY A 43 6.30 21.64 -2.02
CA GLY A 43 4.95 21.59 -1.44
C GLY A 43 4.24 20.31 -1.84
N ASN A 44 4.31 19.95 -3.11
CA ASN A 44 3.75 18.70 -3.64
C ASN A 44 4.47 17.47 -3.08
N ALA A 45 5.80 17.50 -2.97
CA ALA A 45 6.57 16.41 -2.38
C ALA A 45 6.23 16.21 -0.90
N GLN A 46 6.09 17.28 -0.13
CA GLN A 46 5.69 17.21 1.28
C GLN A 46 4.29 16.61 1.43
N ALA A 47 3.31 17.09 0.65
CA ALA A 47 1.96 16.55 0.68
C ALA A 47 1.92 15.06 0.29
N ALA A 48 2.68 14.68 -0.75
CA ALA A 48 2.80 13.30 -1.18
C ALA A 48 3.43 12.41 -0.08
N LEU A 49 4.49 12.86 0.58
CA LEU A 49 5.12 12.12 1.67
C LEU A 49 4.17 11.96 2.87
N GLU A 50 3.45 13.02 3.26
CA GLU A 50 2.44 12.95 4.33
C GLU A 50 1.36 11.93 4.01
N TYR A 51 0.91 11.90 2.76
CA TYR A 51 -0.06 10.94 2.28
C TYR A 51 0.47 9.50 2.33
N LEU A 52 1.70 9.25 1.86
CA LEU A 52 2.35 7.93 1.95
C LEU A 52 2.54 7.47 3.39
N CYS A 53 2.92 8.38 4.29
CA CYS A 53 3.04 8.11 5.72
C CYS A 53 1.68 7.73 6.35
N SER A 54 0.59 8.42 5.96
CA SER A 54 -0.76 8.10 6.43
C SER A 54 -1.21 6.69 6.05
N ARG A 55 -0.65 6.15 4.96
CA ARG A 55 -0.88 4.80 4.45
C ARG A 55 0.18 3.78 4.88
N ASN A 56 1.11 4.15 5.76
CA ASN A 56 2.21 3.28 6.23
C ASN A 56 3.10 2.76 5.08
N LEU A 57 3.17 3.46 3.95
CA LEU A 57 4.07 3.13 2.82
C LEU A 57 5.48 3.70 3.05
N THR A 58 5.55 4.79 3.80
CA THR A 58 6.80 5.43 4.25
C THR A 58 6.72 5.75 5.74
N ARG A 59 7.86 5.99 6.36
CA ARG A 59 7.96 6.52 7.74
C ARG A 59 8.95 7.66 7.79
N LEU A 60 8.60 8.69 8.55
CA LEU A 60 9.51 9.80 8.82
C LEU A 60 10.64 9.33 9.74
N HIS A 61 11.86 9.75 9.43
CA HIS A 61 12.99 9.62 10.34
C HIS A 61 12.97 10.74 11.38
N GLU A 62 13.79 10.64 12.43
CA GLU A 62 13.92 11.70 13.43
C GLU A 62 14.50 12.99 12.84
N GLU A 63 15.34 12.85 11.81
CA GLU A 63 15.90 13.98 11.09
C GLU A 63 14.87 14.61 10.13
N PRO A 64 14.63 15.94 10.21
CA PRO A 64 13.67 16.61 9.35
C PRO A 64 13.98 16.44 7.86
N GLY A 65 12.97 16.04 7.09
CA GLY A 65 13.11 15.85 5.64
C GLY A 65 13.77 14.53 5.25
N ILE A 66 14.05 13.64 6.22
CA ILE A 66 14.50 12.27 5.98
C ILE A 66 13.34 11.30 6.23
N PHE A 67 13.23 10.28 5.38
CA PHE A 67 12.23 9.22 5.51
C PHE A 67 12.79 7.87 5.04
N ILE A 68 12.11 6.80 5.41
CA ILE A 68 12.41 5.43 4.95
C ILE A 68 11.17 4.82 4.30
N LEU A 69 11.37 3.91 3.35
CA LEU A 69 10.30 3.05 2.85
C LEU A 69 9.98 1.98 3.89
N THR A 70 8.71 1.64 4.03
CA THR A 70 8.34 0.44 4.80
C THR A 70 8.47 -0.81 3.93
N GLU A 71 8.53 -1.99 4.55
CA GLU A 71 8.42 -3.26 3.82
C GLU A 71 7.13 -3.31 2.99
N TYR A 72 6.04 -2.78 3.53
CA TYR A 72 4.77 -2.65 2.82
C TYR A 72 4.87 -1.69 1.62
N GLY A 73 5.51 -0.52 1.78
CA GLY A 73 5.73 0.43 0.68
C GLY A 73 6.50 -0.18 -0.48
N ALA A 74 7.59 -0.88 -0.18
CA ALA A 74 8.36 -1.60 -1.19
C ALA A 74 7.54 -2.71 -1.85
N ALA A 75 6.82 -3.51 -1.05
CA ALA A 75 5.94 -4.55 -1.55
C ALA A 75 4.84 -4.02 -2.47
N ALA A 76 4.28 -2.85 -2.17
CA ALA A 76 3.27 -2.21 -2.99
C ALA A 76 3.81 -1.85 -4.38
N VAL A 77 4.99 -1.24 -4.46
CA VAL A 77 5.63 -0.90 -5.75
C VAL A 77 6.00 -2.15 -6.55
N GLU A 78 6.59 -3.16 -5.90
CA GLU A 78 6.93 -4.43 -6.54
C GLU A 78 5.68 -5.13 -7.10
N LEU A 79 4.61 -5.18 -6.31
CA LEU A 79 3.35 -5.79 -6.73
C LEU A 79 2.68 -4.99 -7.85
N GLN A 80 2.68 -3.66 -7.78
CA GLN A 80 2.16 -2.80 -8.85
C GLN A 80 2.89 -3.06 -10.19
N ARG A 81 4.22 -3.27 -10.16
CA ARG A 81 5.02 -3.59 -11.34
C ARG A 81 4.76 -5.01 -11.85
N LYS A 82 4.56 -5.98 -10.94
CA LYS A 82 4.35 -7.39 -11.26
C LYS A 82 2.93 -7.69 -11.74
N ASP A 83 1.94 -7.17 -11.03
CA ASP A 83 0.51 -7.41 -11.22
C ASP A 83 -0.30 -6.16 -10.79
N PRO A 84 -0.44 -5.16 -11.69
CA PRO A 84 -1.10 -3.89 -11.39
C PRO A 84 -2.59 -4.04 -11.09
N GLU A 85 -3.23 -5.08 -11.61
CA GLU A 85 -4.67 -5.33 -11.37
C GLU A 85 -4.90 -5.85 -9.95
N VAL A 86 -4.05 -6.78 -9.48
CA VAL A 86 -4.07 -7.24 -8.09
C VAL A 86 -3.74 -6.10 -7.13
N HIS A 87 -2.70 -5.32 -7.41
CA HIS A 87 -2.35 -4.17 -6.60
C HIS A 87 -3.51 -3.18 -6.47
N ARG A 88 -4.15 -2.83 -7.61
CA ARG A 88 -5.32 -1.94 -7.60
C ARG A 88 -6.44 -2.50 -6.72
N ALA A 89 -6.78 -3.78 -6.89
CA ALA A 89 -7.86 -4.40 -6.13
C ALA A 89 -7.58 -4.42 -4.61
N LEU A 90 -6.32 -4.65 -4.19
CA LEU A 90 -5.93 -4.57 -2.79
C LEU A 90 -5.94 -3.13 -2.26
N ASN A 91 -5.56 -2.15 -3.08
CA ASN A 91 -5.63 -0.73 -2.69
C ASN A 91 -7.08 -0.25 -2.56
N ASP A 92 -7.96 -0.64 -3.48
CA ASP A 92 -9.40 -0.35 -3.41
C ASP A 92 -10.01 -0.95 -2.13
N LEU A 93 -9.61 -2.17 -1.77
CA LEU A 93 -10.00 -2.78 -0.49
C LEU A 93 -9.49 -1.96 0.71
N ALA A 94 -8.24 -1.52 0.70
CA ALA A 94 -7.68 -0.71 1.78
C ALA A 94 -8.42 0.63 1.96
N VAL A 95 -8.77 1.28 0.85
CA VAL A 95 -9.58 2.52 0.85
C VAL A 95 -10.97 2.24 1.41
N ALA A 96 -11.64 1.19 0.94
CA ALA A 96 -12.98 0.84 1.41
C ALA A 96 -12.99 0.49 2.91
N VAL A 97 -11.99 -0.27 3.39
CA VAL A 97 -11.82 -0.58 4.81
C VAL A 97 -11.60 0.68 5.64
N HIS A 98 -10.81 1.64 5.14
CA HIS A 98 -10.57 2.90 5.84
C HIS A 98 -11.84 3.76 5.93
N ALA A 99 -12.62 3.82 4.84
CA ALA A 99 -13.84 4.62 4.76
C ALA A 99 -15.05 3.98 5.46
N CYS A 100 -15.01 2.68 5.76
CA CYS A 100 -16.13 1.97 6.36
C CYS A 100 -16.35 2.39 7.83
N GLU A 101 -17.38 3.20 8.06
CA GLU A 101 -17.77 3.69 9.39
C GLU A 101 -18.26 2.57 10.32
N ALA A 102 -18.73 1.45 9.76
CA ALA A 102 -19.22 0.30 10.52
C ALA A 102 -18.11 -0.45 11.25
N PHE A 103 -16.86 -0.34 10.80
CA PHE A 103 -15.72 -0.94 11.48
C PHE A 103 -15.24 -0.06 12.62
N ASP A 104 -14.95 -0.66 13.76
CA ASP A 104 -14.20 -0.01 14.82
C ASP A 104 -12.70 0.11 14.46
N GLU A 105 -11.96 0.89 15.26
CA GLU A 105 -10.54 1.16 15.02
C GLU A 105 -9.69 -0.12 15.01
N GLN A 106 -10.01 -1.08 15.90
CA GLN A 106 -9.29 -2.35 15.97
C GLN A 106 -9.52 -3.19 14.70
N THR A 107 -10.77 -3.29 14.24
CA THR A 107 -11.13 -4.03 13.02
C THR A 107 -10.44 -3.42 11.80
N ARG A 108 -10.41 -2.08 11.69
CA ARG A 108 -9.68 -1.41 10.61
C ARG A 108 -8.17 -1.68 10.69
N ALA A 109 -7.59 -1.69 11.88
CA ALA A 109 -6.18 -2.00 12.07
C ALA A 109 -5.85 -3.46 11.67
N ASP A 110 -6.67 -4.42 12.08
CA ASP A 110 -6.51 -5.84 11.76
C ASP A 110 -6.64 -6.11 10.25
N LEU A 111 -7.64 -5.49 9.61
CA LEU A 111 -7.84 -5.57 8.16
C LEU A 111 -6.69 -4.91 7.40
N ARG A 112 -6.22 -3.74 7.84
CA ARG A 112 -5.05 -3.09 7.23
C ARG A 112 -3.82 -3.98 7.31
N GLY A 113 -3.51 -4.54 8.48
CA GLY A 113 -2.36 -5.46 8.63
C GLY A 113 -2.49 -6.72 7.76
N SER A 114 -3.71 -7.23 7.56
CA SER A 114 -3.98 -8.33 6.66
C SER A 114 -3.71 -7.96 5.19
N ILE A 115 -4.14 -6.78 4.75
CA ILE A 115 -3.90 -6.27 3.39
C ILE A 115 -2.41 -5.99 3.14
N GLU A 116 -1.71 -5.44 4.13
CA GLU A 116 -0.25 -5.26 4.08
C GLU A 116 0.45 -6.62 3.93
N THR A 117 0.01 -7.63 4.69
CA THR A 117 0.55 -8.99 4.60
C THR A 117 0.34 -9.61 3.21
N LEU A 118 -0.83 -9.40 2.61
CA LEU A 118 -1.09 -9.86 1.24
C LEU A 118 -0.13 -9.22 0.24
N HIS A 119 0.08 -7.91 0.29
CA HIS A 119 1.07 -7.24 -0.57
C HIS A 119 2.47 -7.82 -0.40
N CYS A 120 2.92 -7.96 0.86
CA CYS A 120 4.24 -8.51 1.17
C CYS A 120 4.43 -9.95 0.70
N GLN A 121 3.38 -10.78 0.75
CA GLN A 121 3.46 -12.16 0.27
C GLN A 121 3.39 -12.26 -1.25
N LEU A 122 2.50 -11.49 -1.89
CA LEU A 122 2.26 -11.58 -3.33
C LEU A 122 3.40 -11.02 -4.19
N ARG A 123 4.26 -10.17 -3.62
CA ARG A 123 5.51 -9.76 -4.29
C ARG A 123 6.45 -10.94 -4.53
N ASN A 124 6.47 -11.91 -3.61
CA ASN A 124 7.43 -13.03 -3.65
C ASN A 124 7.22 -13.91 -4.91
N PRO A 125 8.30 -14.47 -5.48
CA PRO A 125 8.19 -15.44 -6.57
C PRO A 125 7.43 -16.70 -6.17
N GLU A 126 7.65 -17.16 -4.94
CA GLU A 126 7.01 -18.34 -4.33
C GLU A 126 6.30 -17.90 -3.04
N PRO A 127 5.05 -17.42 -3.12
CA PRO A 127 4.33 -16.96 -1.95
C PRO A 127 3.89 -18.12 -1.04
N ASP A 128 3.82 -17.87 0.27
CA ASP A 128 3.29 -18.83 1.24
C ASP A 128 1.76 -18.95 1.07
N LYS A 129 1.33 -20.03 0.39
CA LYS A 129 -0.09 -20.29 0.11
C LYS A 129 -0.94 -20.48 1.37
N GLU A 130 -0.41 -21.12 2.42
CA GLU A 130 -1.17 -21.36 3.65
C GLU A 130 -1.35 -20.06 4.44
N LEU A 131 -0.34 -19.19 4.45
CA LEU A 131 -0.47 -17.85 5.02
C LEU A 131 -1.46 -17.00 4.22
N LEU A 132 -1.34 -16.99 2.88
CA LEU A 132 -2.27 -16.26 2.02
C LEU A 132 -3.72 -16.68 2.24
N GLN A 133 -3.99 -17.99 2.32
CA GLN A 133 -5.33 -18.49 2.60
C GLN A 133 -5.85 -18.05 3.98
N ARG A 134 -5.03 -18.18 5.04
CA ARG A 134 -5.43 -17.76 6.40
C ARG A 134 -5.73 -16.26 6.49
N VAL A 135 -4.89 -15.44 5.85
CA VAL A 135 -5.08 -13.98 5.80
C VAL A 135 -6.35 -13.64 5.02
N TRP A 136 -6.58 -14.31 3.89
CA TRP A 136 -7.76 -14.13 3.06
C TRP A 136 -9.05 -14.46 3.82
N GLU A 137 -9.11 -15.62 4.48
CA GLU A 137 -10.25 -16.03 5.30
C GLU A 137 -10.51 -15.05 6.46
N SER A 138 -9.46 -14.47 7.04
CA SER A 138 -9.59 -13.43 8.07
C SER A 138 -10.24 -12.16 7.51
N ILE A 139 -9.82 -11.72 6.31
CA ILE A 139 -10.42 -10.56 5.64
C ILE A 139 -11.88 -10.83 5.32
N GLU A 140 -12.23 -11.97 4.72
CA GLU A 140 -13.63 -12.31 4.42
C GLU A 140 -14.49 -12.37 5.68
N ARG A 141 -13.97 -12.92 6.77
CA ARG A 141 -14.69 -12.98 8.04
C ARG A 141 -14.93 -11.59 8.66
N LEU A 142 -13.92 -10.72 8.60
CA LEU A 142 -13.98 -9.38 9.21
C LEU A 142 -14.74 -8.39 8.32
N ALA A 143 -14.61 -8.51 7.00
CA ALA A 143 -15.09 -7.54 6.01
C ALA A 143 -16.35 -8.00 5.25
N GLY A 144 -16.66 -9.29 5.25
CA GLY A 144 -17.80 -9.88 4.55
C GLY A 144 -19.19 -9.31 4.85
N PRO A 145 -19.47 -8.64 5.99
CA PRO A 145 -20.77 -8.01 6.22
C PRO A 145 -20.83 -6.49 5.95
N ALA A 146 -19.79 -5.87 5.36
CA ALA A 146 -19.57 -4.43 5.54
C ALA A 146 -20.14 -3.50 4.45
N THR A 147 -19.78 -3.65 3.16
CA THR A 147 -20.34 -2.82 2.06
C THR A 147 -20.20 -3.48 0.67
N ASP A 148 -20.98 -3.00 -0.31
CA ASP A 148 -20.87 -3.39 -1.73
C ASP A 148 -19.48 -3.10 -2.31
N GLU A 149 -18.80 -2.01 -1.88
CA GLU A 149 -17.45 -1.70 -2.36
C GLU A 149 -16.41 -2.72 -1.85
N ILE A 150 -16.53 -3.13 -0.59
CA ILE A 150 -15.69 -4.16 -0.01
C ILE A 150 -15.93 -5.50 -0.72
N GLU A 151 -17.19 -5.87 -0.95
CA GLU A 151 -17.51 -7.07 -1.73
C GLU A 151 -16.94 -7.03 -3.15
N ALA A 152 -17.05 -5.90 -3.84
CA ALA A 152 -16.53 -5.73 -5.19
C ALA A 152 -15.00 -5.89 -5.23
N ALA A 153 -14.29 -5.26 -4.28
CA ALA A 153 -12.84 -5.39 -4.16
C ALA A 153 -12.42 -6.84 -3.86
N LEU A 154 -13.12 -7.52 -2.94
CA LEU A 154 -12.84 -8.92 -2.63
C LEU A 154 -13.04 -9.84 -3.84
N ARG A 155 -14.12 -9.66 -4.61
CA ARG A 155 -14.37 -10.43 -5.83
C ARG A 155 -13.31 -10.17 -6.91
N ALA A 156 -12.85 -8.93 -7.05
CA ALA A 156 -11.76 -8.60 -7.95
C ALA A 156 -10.50 -9.40 -7.57
N ILE A 157 -10.10 -9.37 -6.29
CA ILE A 157 -8.93 -10.12 -5.81
C ILE A 157 -9.10 -11.63 -6.02
N GLN A 158 -10.27 -12.22 -5.74
CA GLN A 158 -10.54 -13.65 -6.00
C GLN A 158 -10.42 -14.02 -7.49
N THR A 159 -10.82 -13.12 -8.38
CA THR A 159 -10.72 -13.32 -9.83
C THR A 159 -9.26 -13.44 -10.25
N TYR A 160 -8.40 -12.61 -9.66
CA TYR A 160 -6.95 -12.64 -9.83
C TYR A 160 -6.25 -13.62 -8.87
N GLY A 161 -7.00 -14.27 -7.98
CA GLY A 161 -6.53 -15.14 -6.90
C GLY A 161 -6.06 -16.51 -7.38
N TRP A 162 -5.24 -16.57 -8.44
CA TRP A 162 -4.58 -17.80 -8.86
C TRP A 162 -3.73 -18.41 -7.74
N PHE A 163 -3.29 -17.59 -6.77
CA PHE A 163 -2.58 -18.02 -5.58
C PHE A 163 -3.45 -18.74 -4.53
N LEU A 164 -4.78 -18.60 -4.60
CA LEU A 164 -5.75 -19.33 -3.76
C LEU A 164 -6.14 -20.70 -4.36
N ARG A 165 -5.59 -21.06 -5.55
CA ARG A 165 -5.85 -22.34 -6.24
C ARG A 165 -4.74 -23.37 -6.04
#